data_AF-A0AAJ1WVY2-F1
#
_entry.id   AF-A0AAJ1WVY2-F1
#
_cell.length_a   1.000
_cell.length_b   1.000
_cell.length_c   1.000
_cell.angle_alpha   90.00
_cell.angle_beta   90.00
_cell.angle_gamma   90.00
#
_symmetry.space_group_name_H-M   'P 1'
#
loop_
_entity.id
_entity.type
_entity.pdbx_description
1 polymer ?
#
loop_
_entity_poly.entity_id
_entity_poly.type
_entity_poly.pdbx_seq_one_letter_code
_entity_poly.pdbx_strand_id
1 'polypeptide(L)'
;MSLNRRGAALAAALALVATLARAEPAREAIVTAQLGGTVEIVDLAAGKVVRSIALDGAPAGIALSPDRRRAYVTRPEGHGLAVLDLEAGRVVAEVPLPGGPLGVAADPKGGTVYVADWYGHRLFVLTERDGTLVPDGEIAVGASPSGIAVSPDGATLYVANREADTVSVVDAKARKETKTIPVGQHPFGITLDAAAGRAYTANVTSDDVSVIDLAAGREITRIPTGRRPYVIALTQGRGFVTDQYAGSVTAFDLATLKPIADIDVGDHPEGIAADADGRLYVANWGDNSLSVLDGRTLKVLTTIPTGNGPRAFGDFLR
;
A
#
# COMPACT_ATOMS: atom_id res chain seq x y z
N MET A 1 50.47 -8.97 -56.44
CA MET A 1 48.98 -8.90 -56.41
C MET A 1 48.46 -9.84 -55.34
N SER A 2 47.91 -9.25 -54.27
CA SER A 2 46.98 -9.76 -53.24
C SER A 2 47.12 -11.18 -52.67
N LEU A 3 47.66 -11.25 -51.44
CA LEU A 3 47.41 -12.31 -50.45
C LEU A 3 46.06 -12.07 -49.79
N ASN A 4 45.09 -12.99 -49.99
CA ASN A 4 43.78 -12.89 -49.36
C ASN A 4 43.72 -13.78 -48.11
N ARG A 5 44.00 -13.19 -46.94
CA ARG A 5 43.75 -13.79 -45.62
C ARG A 5 42.24 -13.77 -45.35
N ARG A 6 41.57 -14.92 -45.35
CA ARG A 6 40.24 -15.06 -44.74
C ARG A 6 40.41 -15.57 -43.31
N GLY A 7 40.32 -14.65 -42.35
CA GLY A 7 40.26 -14.96 -40.94
C GLY A 7 38.92 -15.62 -40.60
N ALA A 8 38.99 -16.74 -39.88
CA ALA A 8 37.84 -17.31 -39.19
C ALA A 8 37.60 -16.48 -37.92
N ALA A 9 36.54 -15.68 -37.91
CA ALA A 9 36.04 -15.06 -36.68
C ALA A 9 35.10 -16.06 -35.99
N LEU A 10 35.59 -16.69 -34.94
CA LEU A 10 34.77 -17.47 -34.01
C LEU A 10 33.98 -16.46 -33.16
N ALA A 11 32.69 -16.28 -33.47
CA ALA A 11 31.79 -15.49 -32.62
C ALA A 11 31.41 -16.32 -31.38
N ALA A 12 32.03 -16.02 -30.24
CA ALA A 12 31.60 -16.54 -28.95
C ALA A 12 30.31 -15.82 -28.54
N ALA A 13 29.19 -16.53 -28.60
CA ALA A 13 27.93 -16.04 -28.02
C ALA A 13 28.00 -16.18 -26.49
N LEU A 14 28.20 -15.07 -25.78
CA LEU A 14 27.94 -15.01 -24.34
C LEU A 14 26.43 -15.08 -24.14
N ALA A 15 25.94 -16.22 -23.65
CA ALA A 15 24.60 -16.31 -23.08
C ALA A 15 24.59 -15.54 -21.76
N LEU A 16 23.97 -14.36 -21.74
CA LEU A 16 23.70 -13.61 -20.52
C LEU A 16 22.59 -14.34 -19.75
N VAL A 17 22.96 -15.19 -18.80
CA VAL A 17 22.01 -15.71 -17.81
C VAL A 17 21.69 -14.57 -16.86
N ALA A 18 20.57 -13.90 -17.09
CA ALA A 18 20.03 -12.92 -16.16
C ALA A 18 19.60 -13.68 -14.89
N THR A 19 20.42 -13.62 -13.84
CA THR A 19 19.98 -14.00 -12.49
C THR A 19 18.89 -13.02 -12.09
N LEU A 20 17.64 -13.47 -12.01
CA LEU A 20 16.58 -12.69 -11.39
C LEU A 20 16.96 -12.50 -9.92
N ALA A 21 17.40 -11.30 -9.57
CA ALA A 21 17.64 -10.95 -8.18
C ALA A 21 16.32 -11.15 -7.41
N ARG A 22 16.35 -11.97 -6.37
CA ARG A 22 15.22 -12.14 -5.47
C ARG A 22 15.00 -10.80 -4.75
N ALA A 23 13.75 -10.37 -4.60
CA ALA A 23 13.43 -9.21 -3.79
C ALA A 23 13.98 -9.45 -2.36
N GLU A 24 14.74 -8.49 -1.84
CA GLU A 24 15.28 -8.55 -0.49
C GLU A 24 14.16 -8.30 0.54
N PRO A 25 14.22 -8.91 1.73
CA PRO A 25 13.26 -8.61 2.80
C PRO A 25 13.40 -7.17 3.28
N ALA A 26 12.31 -6.63 3.80
CA ALA A 26 12.29 -5.28 4.36
C ALA A 26 13.24 -5.18 5.57
N ARG A 27 14.01 -4.11 5.62
CA ARG A 27 14.90 -3.78 6.73
C ARG A 27 14.27 -2.76 7.66
N GLU A 28 13.41 -1.90 7.12
CA GLU A 28 12.75 -0.85 7.88
C GLU A 28 11.24 -0.83 7.64
N ALA A 29 10.48 -0.41 8.66
CA ALA A 29 9.10 0.04 8.49
C ALA A 29 9.00 1.54 8.73
N ILE A 30 8.28 2.24 7.85
CA ILE A 30 8.08 3.68 7.90
C ILE A 30 6.67 3.95 8.45
N VAL A 31 6.56 4.08 9.77
CA VAL A 31 5.28 4.11 10.48
C VAL A 31 4.81 5.55 10.67
N THR A 32 3.62 5.88 10.18
CA THR A 32 2.97 7.17 10.46
C THR A 32 2.32 7.13 11.86
N ALA A 33 2.84 7.89 12.81
CA ALA A 33 2.26 8.04 14.15
C ALA A 33 1.37 9.28 14.19
N GLN A 34 0.08 9.08 13.93
CA GLN A 34 -0.90 10.14 13.67
C GLN A 34 -1.03 11.09 14.85
N LEU A 35 -1.24 10.55 16.06
CA LEU A 35 -1.43 11.33 17.27
C LEU A 35 -0.11 11.88 17.82
N GLY A 36 0.99 11.21 17.50
CA GLY A 36 2.35 11.67 17.82
C GLY A 36 2.82 12.83 16.93
N GLY A 37 2.19 13.03 15.76
CA GLY A 37 2.63 14.03 14.79
C GLY A 37 4.02 13.72 14.24
N THR A 38 4.29 12.43 13.96
CA THR A 38 5.60 11.99 13.45
C THR A 38 5.48 10.89 12.40
N VAL A 39 6.56 10.71 11.64
CA VAL A 39 6.83 9.50 10.86
C VAL A 39 8.07 8.83 11.46
N GLU A 40 7.94 7.57 11.83
CA GLU A 40 8.97 6.81 12.52
C GLU A 40 9.60 5.77 11.60
N ILE A 41 10.93 5.72 11.60
CA ILE A 41 11.69 4.66 10.95
C ILE A 41 11.99 3.60 12.00
N VAL A 42 11.41 2.43 11.82
CA VAL A 42 11.59 1.25 12.67
C VAL A 42 12.60 0.33 12.02
N ASP A 43 13.71 0.02 12.69
CA ASP A 43 14.62 -1.03 12.27
C ASP A 43 14.01 -2.39 12.66
N LEU A 44 13.70 -3.20 11.66
CA LEU A 44 12.96 -4.45 11.82
C LEU A 44 13.82 -5.58 12.40
N ALA A 45 15.14 -5.51 12.21
CA ALA A 45 16.07 -6.48 12.78
C ALA A 45 16.39 -6.16 14.25
N ALA A 46 16.57 -4.88 14.56
CA ALA A 46 16.80 -4.39 15.92
C ALA A 46 15.52 -4.32 16.76
N GLY A 47 14.34 -4.32 16.11
CA GLY A 47 13.04 -4.30 16.78
C GLY A 47 12.77 -2.98 17.52
N LYS A 48 13.15 -1.84 16.95
CA LYS A 48 12.98 -0.53 17.60
C LYS A 48 12.92 0.63 16.61
N VAL A 49 12.28 1.72 17.03
CA VAL A 49 12.37 3.01 16.35
C VAL A 49 13.82 3.51 16.41
N VAL A 50 14.40 3.81 15.24
CA VAL A 50 15.76 4.36 15.10
C VAL A 50 15.76 5.83 14.69
N ARG A 51 14.64 6.34 14.19
CA ARG A 51 14.45 7.75 13.85
C ARG A 51 12.98 8.14 13.97
N SER A 52 12.72 9.34 14.46
CA SER A 52 11.39 9.96 14.48
C SER A 52 11.47 11.31 13.78
N ILE A 53 10.68 11.49 12.74
CA ILE A 53 10.65 12.69 11.89
C ILE A 53 9.37 13.45 12.23
N ALA A 54 9.50 14.68 12.71
CA ALA A 54 8.34 15.52 13.03
C ALA A 54 7.51 15.78 11.76
N LEU A 55 6.20 15.56 11.87
CA LEU A 55 5.22 15.81 10.82
C LEU A 55 3.84 16.07 11.44
N ASP A 56 3.48 17.33 11.58
CA ASP A 56 2.16 17.76 12.03
C ASP A 56 1.07 17.49 10.97
N GLY A 57 -0.19 17.75 11.33
CA GLY A 57 -1.32 17.55 10.41
C GLY A 57 -1.84 16.11 10.34
N ALA A 58 -1.66 15.35 11.42
CA ALA A 58 -2.20 14.00 11.62
C ALA A 58 -1.76 12.99 10.53
N PRO A 59 -0.46 12.67 10.40
CA PRO A 59 0.05 11.80 9.34
C PRO A 59 -0.68 10.44 9.31
N ALA A 60 -1.16 10.05 8.14
CA ALA A 60 -2.10 8.92 8.00
C ALA A 60 -1.68 7.89 6.93
N GLY A 61 -2.06 8.08 5.67
CA GLY A 61 -1.68 7.19 4.58
C GLY A 61 -0.23 7.42 4.15
N ILE A 62 0.42 6.34 3.70
CA ILE A 62 1.81 6.37 3.25
C ILE A 62 2.01 5.55 1.96
N ALA A 63 2.84 6.05 1.06
CA ALA A 63 3.38 5.30 -0.05
C ALA A 63 4.88 5.57 -0.20
N LEU A 64 5.64 4.58 -0.65
CA LEU A 64 7.05 4.76 -0.98
C LEU A 64 7.23 5.02 -2.48
N SER A 65 8.21 5.85 -2.79
CA SER A 65 8.75 5.99 -4.15
C SER A 65 9.28 4.64 -4.68
N PRO A 66 9.35 4.43 -6.01
CA PRO A 66 9.81 3.16 -6.57
C PRO A 66 11.21 2.72 -6.10
N ASP A 67 12.12 3.67 -5.86
CA ASP A 67 13.45 3.41 -5.31
C ASP A 67 13.48 3.30 -3.77
N ARG A 68 12.32 3.46 -3.13
CA ARG A 68 12.06 3.46 -1.69
C ARG A 68 12.89 4.50 -0.91
N ARG A 69 13.42 5.53 -1.57
CA ARG A 69 14.23 6.57 -0.89
C ARG A 69 13.37 7.70 -0.32
N ARG A 70 12.23 7.94 -0.93
CA ARG A 70 11.23 8.91 -0.48
C ARG A 70 9.95 8.23 0.02
N ALA A 71 9.34 8.81 1.05
CA ALA A 71 7.98 8.52 1.47
C ALA A 71 7.04 9.68 1.19
N TYR A 72 5.84 9.36 0.72
CA TYR A 72 4.73 10.27 0.49
C TYR A 72 3.70 10.04 1.59
N VAL A 73 3.48 11.03 2.46
CA VAL A 73 2.63 10.89 3.64
C VAL A 73 1.50 11.92 3.62
N THR A 74 0.25 11.45 3.63
CA THR A 74 -0.91 12.35 3.67
C THR A 74 -1.06 12.99 5.05
N ARG A 75 -1.46 14.25 5.07
CA ARG A 75 -1.74 15.04 6.27
C ARG A 75 -3.18 15.58 6.19
N PRO A 76 -4.19 14.78 6.57
CA PRO A 76 -5.60 15.19 6.54
C PRO A 76 -5.88 16.50 7.28
N GLU A 77 -5.26 16.73 8.44
CA GLU A 77 -5.42 17.95 9.23
C GLU A 77 -4.43 19.06 8.83
N GLY A 78 -3.37 18.70 8.10
CA GLY A 78 -2.42 19.64 7.51
C GLY A 78 -2.78 20.10 6.10
N HIS A 79 -3.90 19.61 5.54
CA HIS A 79 -4.39 19.90 4.18
C HIS A 79 -3.32 19.69 3.10
N GLY A 80 -2.67 18.52 3.10
CA GLY A 80 -1.64 18.25 2.11
C GLY A 80 -1.03 16.86 2.13
N LEU A 81 0.06 16.74 1.37
CA LEU A 81 0.96 15.60 1.34
C LEU A 81 2.37 16.10 1.70
N ALA A 82 3.09 15.40 2.56
CA ALA A 82 4.51 15.62 2.76
C ALA A 82 5.35 14.61 1.98
N VAL A 83 6.49 15.06 1.48
CA VAL A 83 7.53 14.23 0.88
C VAL A 83 8.70 14.18 1.85
N LEU A 84 9.06 12.99 2.29
CA LEU A 84 10.17 12.75 3.21
C LEU A 84 11.33 12.11 2.46
N ASP A 85 12.54 12.55 2.75
CA ASP A 85 13.77 11.84 2.40
C ASP A 85 14.14 10.92 3.58
N LEU A 86 14.10 9.61 3.34
CA LEU A 86 14.28 8.61 4.39
C LEU A 86 15.74 8.44 4.81
N GLU A 87 16.68 8.67 3.91
CA GLU A 87 18.11 8.62 4.22
C GLU A 87 18.53 9.84 5.07
N ALA A 88 18.15 11.04 4.61
CA ALA A 88 18.39 12.28 5.33
C ALA A 88 17.52 12.40 6.59
N GLY A 89 16.40 11.69 6.66
CA GLY A 89 15.53 11.65 7.83
C GLY A 89 14.78 12.95 8.08
N ARG A 90 14.27 13.58 7.02
CA ARG A 90 13.59 14.88 7.12
C ARG A 90 12.53 15.05 6.03
N VAL A 91 11.58 15.94 6.30
CA VAL A 91 10.67 16.47 5.27
C VAL A 91 11.49 17.28 4.26
N VAL A 92 11.26 17.04 2.97
CA VAL A 92 11.93 17.75 1.86
C VAL A 92 10.98 18.58 1.02
N ALA A 93 9.68 18.28 1.05
CA ALA A 93 8.66 19.10 0.41
C ALA A 93 7.30 18.90 1.09
N GLU A 94 6.43 19.89 0.94
CA GLU A 94 5.02 19.81 1.29
C GLU A 94 4.20 20.26 0.08
N VAL A 95 3.19 19.46 -0.26
CA VAL A 95 2.29 19.68 -1.39
C VAL A 95 0.91 20.03 -0.82
N PRO A 96 0.47 21.29 -0.91
CA PRO A 96 -0.86 21.67 -0.47
C PRO A 96 -1.92 20.97 -1.31
N LEU A 97 -2.86 20.29 -0.64
CA LEU A 97 -3.98 19.61 -1.27
C LEU A 97 -5.26 20.01 -0.53
N PRO A 98 -6.20 20.71 -1.17
CA PRO A 98 -7.46 21.05 -0.53
C PRO A 98 -8.28 19.78 -0.22
N GLY A 99 -9.25 19.89 0.68
CA GLY A 99 -10.13 18.76 1.02
C GLY A 99 -9.54 17.87 2.12
N GLY A 100 -9.76 16.55 1.99
CA GLY A 100 -9.37 15.55 2.98
C GLY A 100 -8.45 14.49 2.38
N PRO A 101 -7.15 14.79 2.17
CA PRO A 101 -6.20 13.81 1.65
C PRO A 101 -6.05 12.64 2.62
N LEU A 102 -6.30 11.40 2.18
CA LEU A 102 -6.28 10.22 3.04
C LEU A 102 -5.45 9.05 2.50
N GLY A 103 -5.95 8.35 1.48
CA GLY A 103 -5.20 7.27 0.83
C GLY A 103 -4.17 7.84 -0.13
N VAL A 104 -3.00 7.21 -0.21
CA VAL A 104 -1.96 7.55 -1.17
C VAL A 104 -1.36 6.29 -1.78
N ALA A 105 -1.10 6.33 -3.08
CA ALA A 105 -0.38 5.27 -3.79
C ALA A 105 0.57 5.88 -4.82
N ALA A 106 1.74 5.28 -4.98
CA ALA A 106 2.71 5.65 -6.02
C ALA A 106 2.67 4.61 -7.15
N ASP A 107 2.72 5.09 -8.40
CA ASP A 107 2.93 4.23 -9.56
C ASP A 107 4.33 3.59 -9.47
N PRO A 108 4.42 2.25 -9.41
CA PRO A 108 5.68 1.54 -9.24
C PRO A 108 6.66 1.71 -10.43
N LYS A 109 6.20 2.21 -11.58
CA LYS A 109 7.02 2.41 -12.79
C LYS A 109 7.26 3.88 -13.12
N GLY A 110 6.21 4.70 -13.08
CA GLY A 110 6.23 6.07 -13.58
C GLY A 110 6.40 7.14 -12.51
N GLY A 111 6.36 6.79 -11.21
CA GLY A 111 6.55 7.73 -10.10
C GLY A 111 5.43 8.75 -9.93
N THR A 112 4.31 8.63 -10.67
CA THR A 112 3.10 9.41 -10.42
C THR A 112 2.52 9.02 -9.07
N VAL A 113 2.12 9.99 -8.26
CA VAL A 113 1.51 9.76 -6.94
C VAL A 113 0.04 10.16 -7.00
N TYR A 114 -0.82 9.26 -6.55
CA TYR A 114 -2.27 9.47 -6.47
C TYR A 114 -2.68 9.63 -5.01
N VAL A 115 -3.47 10.65 -4.70
CA VAL A 115 -3.97 10.92 -3.35
C VAL A 115 -5.48 11.00 -3.36
N ALA A 116 -6.16 10.20 -2.55
CA ALA A 116 -7.61 10.22 -2.42
C ALA A 116 -8.05 11.45 -1.61
N ASP A 117 -8.97 12.24 -2.16
CA ASP A 117 -9.66 13.32 -1.46
C ASP A 117 -11.01 12.82 -0.94
N TRP A 118 -11.03 12.45 0.34
CA TRP A 118 -12.18 11.85 0.99
C TRP A 118 -13.45 12.69 0.88
N TYR A 119 -13.33 14.03 0.93
CA TYR A 119 -14.48 14.92 0.86
C TYR A 119 -14.75 15.41 -0.56
N GLY A 120 -13.73 15.45 -1.43
CA GLY A 120 -13.85 15.95 -2.80
C GLY A 120 -14.28 14.93 -3.86
N HIS A 121 -14.41 13.64 -3.51
CA HIS A 121 -14.85 12.56 -4.42
C HIS A 121 -13.97 12.46 -5.67
N ARG A 122 -12.65 12.59 -5.46
CA ARG A 122 -11.64 12.63 -6.51
C ARG A 122 -10.32 12.05 -6.03
N LEU A 123 -9.45 11.76 -6.97
CA LEU A 123 -8.01 11.60 -6.74
C LEU A 123 -7.29 12.87 -7.18
N PHE A 124 -6.34 13.36 -6.39
CA PHE A 124 -5.29 14.23 -6.88
C PHE A 124 -4.23 13.40 -7.61
N VAL A 125 -3.72 13.94 -8.72
CA VAL A 125 -2.61 13.38 -9.48
C VAL A 125 -1.40 14.28 -9.27
N LEU A 126 -0.30 13.71 -8.79
CA LEU A 126 0.95 14.42 -8.53
C LEU A 126 2.08 13.84 -9.37
N THR A 127 2.92 14.70 -9.93
CA THR A 127 4.07 14.30 -10.77
C THR A 127 5.33 15.07 -10.36
N GLU A 128 6.50 14.51 -10.65
CA GLU A 128 7.76 15.19 -10.39
C GLU A 128 8.06 16.23 -11.49
N ARG A 129 8.33 17.46 -11.08
CA ARG A 129 8.79 18.57 -11.92
C ARG A 129 9.96 19.24 -11.23
N ASP A 130 11.09 19.34 -11.93
CA ASP A 130 12.33 19.95 -11.42
C ASP A 130 12.76 19.40 -10.05
N GLY A 131 12.63 18.08 -9.86
CA GLY A 131 13.02 17.37 -8.64
C GLY A 131 12.04 17.50 -7.47
N THR A 132 10.87 18.13 -7.69
CA THR A 132 9.83 18.35 -6.68
C THR A 132 8.50 17.74 -7.13
N LEU A 133 7.77 17.10 -6.21
CA LEU A 133 6.44 16.58 -6.47
C LEU A 133 5.41 17.72 -6.47
N VAL A 134 4.59 17.85 -7.53
CA VAL A 134 3.60 18.92 -7.67
C VAL A 134 2.26 18.41 -8.22
N PRO A 135 1.13 19.10 -7.94
CA PRO A 135 -0.15 18.75 -8.53
C PRO A 135 -0.15 18.89 -10.04
N ASP A 136 -0.73 17.90 -10.70
CA ASP A 136 -0.84 17.83 -12.16
C ASP A 136 -2.27 17.54 -12.65
N GLY A 137 -3.24 17.40 -11.75
CA GLY A 137 -4.65 17.29 -12.12
C GLY A 137 -5.45 16.48 -11.12
N GLU A 138 -6.68 16.18 -11.50
CA GLU A 138 -7.64 15.47 -10.67
C GLU A 138 -8.39 14.42 -11.49
N ILE A 139 -8.87 13.36 -10.84
CA ILE A 139 -9.68 12.31 -11.44
C ILE A 139 -10.94 12.14 -10.59
N ALA A 140 -12.12 12.36 -11.16
CA ALA A 140 -13.38 12.09 -10.46
C ALA A 140 -13.56 10.59 -10.24
N VAL A 141 -14.00 10.21 -9.03
CA VAL A 141 -14.29 8.83 -8.62
C VAL A 141 -15.55 8.82 -7.73
N GLY A 142 -15.88 7.66 -7.14
CA GLY A 142 -17.03 7.54 -6.24
C GLY A 142 -16.88 8.32 -4.92
N ALA A 143 -17.94 8.27 -4.11
CA ALA A 143 -18.02 9.01 -2.86
C ALA A 143 -17.03 8.47 -1.80
N SER A 144 -16.38 9.40 -1.11
CA SER A 144 -15.34 9.15 -0.09
C SER A 144 -14.31 8.10 -0.49
N PRO A 145 -13.47 8.41 -1.50
CA PRO A 145 -12.39 7.52 -1.88
C PRO A 145 -11.41 7.35 -0.71
N SER A 146 -11.05 6.09 -0.44
CA SER A 146 -10.18 5.67 0.66
C SER A 146 -8.88 5.09 0.12
N GLY A 147 -8.75 3.76 0.04
CA GLY A 147 -7.58 3.06 -0.46
C GLY A 147 -7.49 3.13 -1.98
N ILE A 148 -6.26 3.22 -2.48
CA ILE A 148 -5.92 3.22 -3.90
C ILE A 148 -4.95 2.07 -4.15
N ALA A 149 -5.21 1.25 -5.16
CA ALA A 149 -4.24 0.31 -5.70
C ALA A 149 -3.92 0.65 -7.16
N VAL A 150 -2.63 0.60 -7.50
CA VAL A 150 -2.14 0.83 -8.86
C VAL A 150 -1.78 -0.52 -9.48
N SER A 151 -2.20 -0.78 -10.72
CA SER A 151 -1.80 -2.00 -11.42
C SER A 151 -0.28 -2.06 -11.60
N PRO A 152 0.34 -3.26 -11.66
CA PRO A 152 1.79 -3.39 -11.80
C PRO A 152 2.38 -2.71 -13.05
N ASP A 153 1.57 -2.46 -14.07
CA ASP A 153 1.94 -1.72 -15.28
C ASP A 153 1.72 -0.20 -15.20
N GLY A 154 1.14 0.31 -14.11
CA GLY A 154 0.83 1.72 -13.90
C GLY A 154 -0.40 2.23 -14.66
N ALA A 155 -1.06 1.37 -15.45
CA ALA A 155 -2.09 1.80 -16.40
C ALA A 155 -3.49 1.97 -15.79
N THR A 156 -3.80 1.23 -14.72
CA THR A 156 -5.13 1.18 -14.12
C THR A 156 -5.05 1.45 -12.62
N LEU A 157 -5.95 2.29 -12.12
CA LEU A 157 -6.15 2.49 -10.68
C LEU A 157 -7.44 1.81 -10.25
N TYR A 158 -7.42 1.24 -9.05
CA TYR A 158 -8.58 0.71 -8.35
C TYR A 158 -8.76 1.48 -7.06
N VAL A 159 -9.92 2.09 -6.87
CA VAL A 159 -10.19 2.98 -5.73
C VAL A 159 -11.39 2.48 -4.97
N ALA A 160 -11.22 2.17 -3.68
CA ALA A 160 -12.33 1.89 -2.80
C ALA A 160 -13.06 3.20 -2.47
N ASN A 161 -14.36 3.26 -2.73
CA ASN A 161 -15.21 4.41 -2.49
C ASN A 161 -16.15 4.09 -1.33
N ARG A 162 -15.79 4.56 -0.14
CA ARG A 162 -16.40 4.11 1.10
C ARG A 162 -17.90 4.37 1.16
N GLU A 163 -18.33 5.61 0.97
CA GLU A 163 -19.75 5.98 1.10
C GLU A 163 -20.57 5.57 -0.13
N ALA A 164 -19.93 5.06 -1.18
CA ALA A 164 -20.59 4.58 -2.38
C ALA A 164 -20.71 3.05 -2.45
N ASP A 165 -20.16 2.29 -1.49
CA ASP A 165 -20.12 0.83 -1.50
C ASP A 165 -19.61 0.23 -2.83
N THR A 166 -18.60 0.90 -3.42
CA THR A 166 -18.08 0.56 -4.76
C THR A 166 -16.56 0.62 -4.83
N VAL A 167 -16.01 -0.01 -5.87
CA VAL A 167 -14.65 0.22 -6.35
C VAL A 167 -14.70 0.89 -7.73
N SER A 168 -14.05 2.05 -7.87
CA SER A 168 -13.81 2.68 -9.18
C SER A 168 -12.61 2.02 -9.88
N VAL A 169 -12.76 1.75 -11.17
CA VAL A 169 -11.68 1.36 -12.08
C VAL A 169 -11.37 2.56 -12.96
N VAL A 170 -10.11 3.00 -12.97
CA VAL A 170 -9.69 4.25 -13.60
C VAL A 170 -8.57 3.99 -14.60
N ASP A 171 -8.71 4.52 -15.81
CA ASP A 171 -7.60 4.61 -16.75
C ASP A 171 -6.68 5.77 -16.31
N ALA A 172 -5.46 5.43 -15.89
CA ALA A 172 -4.52 6.39 -15.32
C ALA A 172 -4.05 7.43 -16.36
N LYS A 173 -3.91 7.02 -17.62
CA LYS A 173 -3.44 7.88 -18.71
C LYS A 173 -4.54 8.83 -19.17
N ALA A 174 -5.75 8.30 -19.37
CA ALA A 174 -6.92 9.09 -19.75
C ALA A 174 -7.50 9.90 -18.58
N ARG A 175 -7.07 9.61 -17.34
CA ARG A 175 -7.51 10.26 -16.10
C ARG A 175 -9.03 10.21 -15.95
N LYS A 176 -9.58 9.02 -16.14
CA LYS A 176 -11.03 8.84 -16.21
C LYS A 176 -11.44 7.50 -15.62
N GLU A 177 -12.49 7.53 -14.80
CA GLU A 177 -13.20 6.32 -14.40
C GLU A 177 -13.81 5.62 -15.62
N THR A 178 -13.49 4.34 -15.79
CA THR A 178 -13.95 3.50 -16.88
C THR A 178 -15.02 2.51 -16.43
N LYS A 179 -15.05 2.16 -15.14
CA LYS A 179 -16.03 1.23 -14.56
C LYS A 179 -16.19 1.47 -13.06
N THR A 180 -17.39 1.19 -12.57
CA THR A 180 -17.69 1.13 -11.13
C THR A 180 -18.17 -0.29 -10.79
N ILE A 181 -17.61 -0.88 -9.74
CA ILE A 181 -17.89 -2.25 -9.32
C ILE A 181 -18.53 -2.22 -7.93
N PRO A 182 -19.80 -2.64 -7.76
CA PRO A 182 -20.41 -2.79 -6.43
C PRO A 182 -19.66 -3.83 -5.58
N VAL A 183 -19.49 -3.54 -4.30
CA VAL A 183 -18.82 -4.40 -3.32
C VAL A 183 -19.60 -4.44 -2.00
N GLY A 184 -18.99 -4.89 -0.91
CA GLY A 184 -19.56 -4.81 0.44
C GLY A 184 -19.67 -3.38 0.98
N GLN A 185 -20.11 -3.26 2.22
CA GLN A 185 -20.45 -1.97 2.81
C GLN A 185 -19.24 -1.24 3.39
N HIS A 186 -19.07 0.01 2.99
CA HIS A 186 -17.99 0.91 3.39
C HIS A 186 -16.59 0.31 3.15
N PRO A 187 -16.22 0.04 1.87
CA PRO A 187 -14.88 -0.45 1.54
C PRO A 187 -13.80 0.56 1.97
N PHE A 188 -12.66 0.09 2.48
CA PHE A 188 -11.54 0.94 2.89
C PHE A 188 -10.25 0.63 2.11
N GLY A 189 -9.47 -0.35 2.55
CA GLY A 189 -8.25 -0.77 1.87
C GLY A 189 -8.56 -1.60 0.64
N ILE A 190 -7.72 -1.49 -0.39
CA ILE A 190 -7.80 -2.31 -1.61
C ILE A 190 -6.41 -2.75 -2.02
N THR A 191 -6.26 -4.04 -2.33
CA THR A 191 -4.98 -4.67 -2.69
C THR A 191 -5.17 -5.57 -3.90
N LEU A 192 -4.20 -5.55 -4.83
CA LEU A 192 -4.19 -6.43 -6.00
C LEU A 192 -3.31 -7.65 -5.72
N ASP A 193 -3.66 -8.80 -6.31
CA ASP A 193 -2.68 -9.89 -6.42
C ASP A 193 -1.56 -9.52 -7.41
N ALA A 194 -0.44 -10.25 -7.33
CA ALA A 194 0.75 -9.95 -8.12
C ALA A 194 0.52 -10.00 -9.65
N ALA A 195 -0.48 -10.78 -10.09
CA ALA A 195 -0.86 -10.88 -11.49
C ALA A 195 -1.87 -9.81 -11.93
N ALA A 196 -2.39 -9.00 -11.00
CA ALA A 196 -3.55 -8.13 -11.19
C ALA A 196 -4.73 -8.87 -11.84
N GLY A 197 -4.94 -10.13 -11.46
CA GLY A 197 -6.12 -10.91 -11.83
C GLY A 197 -7.28 -10.72 -10.86
N ARG A 198 -6.97 -10.48 -9.58
CA ARG A 198 -7.95 -10.19 -8.54
C ARG A 198 -7.59 -8.96 -7.71
N ALA A 199 -8.62 -8.28 -7.25
CA ALA A 199 -8.54 -7.28 -6.18
C ALA A 199 -9.31 -7.74 -4.94
N TYR A 200 -8.85 -7.29 -3.78
CA TYR A 200 -9.45 -7.59 -2.48
C TYR A 200 -9.69 -6.26 -1.77
N THR A 201 -10.92 -6.01 -1.30
CA THR A 201 -11.23 -4.80 -0.52
C THR A 201 -11.95 -5.12 0.78
N ALA A 202 -11.52 -4.44 1.85
CA ALA A 202 -12.02 -4.67 3.21
C ALA A 202 -13.25 -3.80 3.43
N ASN A 203 -14.39 -4.42 3.66
CA ASN A 203 -15.66 -3.74 3.82
C ASN A 203 -15.93 -3.53 5.29
N VAL A 204 -15.63 -2.32 5.76
CA VAL A 204 -15.58 -1.99 7.17
C VAL A 204 -16.90 -2.29 7.87
N THR A 205 -18.04 -2.07 7.21
CA THR A 205 -19.35 -2.16 7.89
C THR A 205 -20.00 -3.53 7.76
N SER A 206 -19.70 -4.27 6.68
CA SER A 206 -20.25 -5.62 6.48
C SER A 206 -19.37 -6.74 7.05
N ASP A 207 -18.24 -6.42 7.69
CA ASP A 207 -17.34 -7.39 8.34
C ASP A 207 -16.89 -8.51 7.37
N ASP A 208 -16.55 -8.13 6.13
CA ASP A 208 -16.10 -9.04 5.10
C ASP A 208 -15.09 -8.41 4.10
N VAL A 209 -14.36 -9.27 3.38
CA VAL A 209 -13.51 -8.88 2.25
C VAL A 209 -14.21 -9.22 0.94
N SER A 210 -14.45 -8.23 0.10
CA SER A 210 -14.93 -8.43 -1.28
C SER A 210 -13.78 -8.89 -2.15
N VAL A 211 -13.98 -9.96 -2.92
CA VAL A 211 -13.04 -10.47 -3.91
C VAL A 211 -13.56 -10.12 -5.30
N ILE A 212 -12.76 -9.41 -6.08
CA ILE A 212 -13.14 -8.87 -7.39
C ILE A 212 -12.31 -9.57 -8.46
N ASP A 213 -12.97 -10.12 -9.47
CA ASP A 213 -12.32 -10.56 -10.71
C ASP A 213 -12.14 -9.34 -11.61
N LEU A 214 -10.89 -8.99 -11.91
CA LEU A 214 -10.57 -7.75 -12.62
C LEU A 214 -10.83 -7.85 -14.12
N ALA A 215 -10.68 -9.04 -14.71
CA ALA A 215 -10.96 -9.28 -16.12
C ALA A 215 -12.47 -9.25 -16.40
N ALA A 216 -13.27 -9.86 -15.52
CA ALA A 216 -14.73 -9.77 -15.57
C ALA A 216 -15.24 -8.40 -15.07
N GLY A 217 -14.43 -7.70 -14.27
CA GLY A 217 -14.73 -6.45 -13.60
C GLY A 217 -16.00 -6.57 -12.74
N ARG A 218 -16.07 -7.58 -11.89
CA ARG A 218 -17.19 -7.78 -10.96
C ARG A 218 -16.72 -8.49 -9.69
N GLU A 219 -17.44 -8.27 -8.60
CA GLU A 219 -17.32 -9.09 -7.40
C GLU A 219 -17.66 -10.56 -7.71
N ILE A 220 -16.89 -11.48 -7.14
CA ILE A 220 -17.08 -12.93 -7.29
C ILE A 220 -17.49 -13.62 -6.00
N THR A 221 -17.06 -13.12 -4.84
CA THR A 221 -17.43 -13.64 -3.52
C THR A 221 -17.03 -12.66 -2.42
N ARG A 222 -17.52 -12.91 -1.21
CA ARG A 222 -17.05 -12.27 0.03
C ARG A 222 -16.49 -13.30 0.99
N ILE A 223 -15.48 -12.89 1.74
CA ILE A 223 -14.82 -13.70 2.77
C ILE A 223 -15.15 -13.06 4.13
N PRO A 224 -15.82 -13.76 5.05
CA PRO A 224 -16.12 -13.19 6.37
C PRO A 224 -14.84 -12.98 7.17
N THR A 225 -14.82 -11.93 7.98
CA THR A 225 -13.68 -11.54 8.82
C THR A 225 -14.09 -11.34 10.27
N GLY A 226 -13.15 -10.85 11.09
CA GLY A 226 -13.47 -10.17 12.34
C GLY A 226 -14.17 -8.83 12.11
N ARG A 227 -14.32 -8.06 13.18
CA ARG A 227 -15.10 -6.81 13.18
C ARG A 227 -14.29 -5.63 12.64
N ARG A 228 -14.91 -4.86 11.75
CA ARG A 228 -14.36 -3.65 11.13
C ARG A 228 -13.03 -3.92 10.40
N PRO A 229 -13.03 -4.77 9.35
CA PRO A 229 -11.84 -5.02 8.57
C PRO A 229 -11.36 -3.72 7.89
N TYR A 230 -10.05 -3.51 7.78
CA TYR A 230 -9.50 -2.22 7.31
C TYR A 230 -8.56 -2.34 6.10
N VAL A 231 -7.44 -3.06 6.21
CA VAL A 231 -6.41 -3.16 5.15
C VAL A 231 -6.04 -4.61 4.93
N ILE A 232 -5.71 -4.97 3.68
CA ILE A 232 -5.31 -6.34 3.29
C ILE A 232 -3.85 -6.37 2.84
N ALA A 233 -3.08 -7.31 3.36
CA ALA A 233 -1.79 -7.72 2.80
C ALA A 233 -1.89 -9.13 2.21
N LEU A 234 -1.15 -9.37 1.13
CA LEU A 234 -1.11 -10.67 0.45
C LEU A 234 0.31 -11.21 0.49
N THR A 235 0.48 -12.47 0.90
CA THR A 235 1.76 -13.15 0.80
C THR A 235 1.60 -14.66 0.83
N GLN A 236 2.50 -15.39 0.14
CA GLN A 236 2.60 -16.85 0.18
C GLN A 236 1.27 -17.60 -0.05
N GLY A 237 0.44 -17.12 -0.98
CA GLY A 237 -0.86 -17.75 -1.30
C GLY A 237 -1.97 -17.48 -0.29
N ARG A 238 -1.75 -16.57 0.67
CA ARG A 238 -2.71 -16.18 1.70
C ARG A 238 -2.95 -14.67 1.66
N GLY A 239 -4.15 -14.27 2.08
CA GLY A 239 -4.48 -12.89 2.41
C GLY A 239 -4.64 -12.72 3.91
N PHE A 240 -4.34 -11.52 4.39
CA PHE A 240 -4.38 -11.13 5.80
C PHE A 240 -5.05 -9.78 5.89
N VAL A 241 -6.13 -9.68 6.65
CA VAL A 241 -6.89 -8.43 6.82
C VAL A 241 -6.93 -8.06 8.29
N THR A 242 -6.65 -6.79 8.59
CA THR A 242 -6.72 -6.25 9.95
C THR A 242 -8.17 -6.02 10.36
N ASP A 243 -8.56 -6.53 11.53
CA ASP A 243 -9.91 -6.43 12.08
C ASP A 243 -9.92 -5.47 13.27
N GLN A 244 -10.13 -4.18 12.99
CA GLN A 244 -9.86 -3.09 13.92
C GLN A 244 -10.59 -3.27 15.26
N TYR A 245 -11.87 -3.64 15.25
CA TYR A 245 -12.69 -3.76 16.47
C TYR A 245 -12.67 -5.17 17.06
N ALA A 246 -11.96 -6.11 16.44
CA ALA A 246 -11.67 -7.42 17.02
C ALA A 246 -10.28 -7.46 17.68
N GLY A 247 -9.36 -6.57 17.30
CA GLY A 247 -7.98 -6.57 17.82
C GLY A 247 -7.11 -7.68 17.19
N SER A 248 -7.49 -8.13 16.00
CA SER A 248 -6.95 -9.32 15.36
C SER A 248 -6.68 -9.13 13.86
N VAL A 249 -6.11 -10.17 13.25
CA VAL A 249 -5.93 -10.30 11.80
C VAL A 249 -6.59 -11.60 11.34
N THR A 250 -7.61 -11.50 10.49
CA THR A 250 -8.15 -12.65 9.76
C THR A 250 -7.19 -13.05 8.64
N ALA A 251 -6.73 -14.31 8.67
CA ALA A 251 -6.01 -14.94 7.56
C ALA A 251 -6.97 -15.76 6.70
N PHE A 252 -6.81 -15.72 5.37
CA PHE A 252 -7.61 -16.50 4.42
C PHE A 252 -6.76 -17.04 3.26
N ASP A 253 -7.23 -18.11 2.63
CA ASP A 253 -6.55 -18.81 1.53
C ASP A 253 -6.96 -18.20 0.17
N LEU A 254 -5.99 -17.85 -0.69
CA LEU A 254 -6.27 -17.17 -1.96
C LEU A 254 -6.80 -18.11 -3.05
N ALA A 255 -6.56 -19.42 -2.92
CA ALA A 255 -7.06 -20.40 -3.88
C ALA A 255 -8.52 -20.76 -3.61
N THR A 256 -8.85 -21.03 -2.35
CA THR A 256 -10.17 -21.47 -1.92
C THR A 256 -11.09 -20.33 -1.48
N LEU A 257 -10.53 -19.14 -1.22
CA LEU A 257 -11.23 -17.95 -0.73
C LEU A 257 -11.98 -18.20 0.58
N LYS A 258 -11.35 -18.95 1.49
CA LYS A 258 -11.91 -19.30 2.80
C LYS A 258 -11.03 -18.79 3.94
N PRO A 259 -11.63 -18.39 5.07
CA PRO A 259 -10.88 -18.09 6.29
C PRO A 259 -10.04 -19.29 6.74
N ILE A 260 -8.86 -19.00 7.28
CA ILE A 260 -7.89 -19.96 7.82
C ILE A 260 -7.79 -19.82 9.34
N ALA A 261 -7.61 -18.60 9.83
CA ALA A 261 -7.36 -18.31 11.24
C ALA A 261 -7.71 -16.86 11.58
N ASP A 262 -7.92 -16.62 12.85
CA ASP A 262 -7.99 -15.30 13.48
C ASP A 262 -6.79 -15.17 14.41
N ILE A 263 -6.02 -14.08 14.28
CA ILE A 263 -4.72 -13.92 14.95
C ILE A 263 -4.73 -12.64 15.78
N ASP A 264 -4.67 -12.76 17.10
CA ASP A 264 -4.59 -11.60 18.00
C ASP A 264 -3.28 -10.82 17.76
N VAL A 265 -3.37 -9.50 17.57
CA VAL A 265 -2.20 -8.64 17.26
C VAL A 265 -2.07 -7.39 18.11
N GLY A 266 -3.17 -6.92 18.72
CA GLY A 266 -3.21 -5.69 19.51
C GLY A 266 -4.48 -4.88 19.28
N ASP A 267 -4.66 -3.79 20.02
CA ASP A 267 -5.82 -2.92 19.95
C ASP A 267 -5.84 -2.05 18.68
N HIS A 268 -7.00 -2.02 18.00
CA HIS A 268 -7.25 -1.26 16.77
C HIS A 268 -6.17 -1.43 15.69
N PRO A 269 -5.92 -2.66 15.18
CA PRO A 269 -5.02 -2.86 14.05
C PRO A 269 -5.58 -2.16 12.80
N GLU A 270 -4.74 -1.41 12.10
CA GLU A 270 -5.11 -0.71 10.87
C GLU A 270 -4.21 -1.11 9.69
N GLY A 271 -3.04 -0.48 9.54
CA GLY A 271 -2.12 -0.75 8.44
C GLY A 271 -1.48 -2.13 8.55
N ILE A 272 -1.42 -2.84 7.43
CA ILE A 272 -0.72 -4.11 7.31
C ILE A 272 0.02 -4.18 5.97
N ALA A 273 1.27 -4.66 6.00
CA ALA A 273 2.05 -4.94 4.79
C ALA A 273 2.86 -6.22 4.96
N ALA A 274 3.15 -6.89 3.85
CA ALA A 274 3.98 -8.09 3.81
C ALA A 274 5.33 -7.80 3.16
N ASP A 275 6.40 -8.41 3.67
CA ASP A 275 7.70 -8.43 3.01
C ASP A 275 7.84 -9.63 2.04
N ALA A 276 8.98 -9.68 1.35
CA ALA A 276 9.31 -10.73 0.39
C ALA A 276 9.51 -12.13 1.02
N ASP A 277 9.75 -12.21 2.33
CA ASP A 277 9.90 -13.46 3.08
C ASP A 277 8.57 -13.93 3.71
N GLY A 278 7.50 -13.15 3.53
CA GLY A 278 6.17 -13.43 4.03
C GLY A 278 5.98 -13.11 5.51
N ARG A 279 6.81 -12.23 6.07
CA ARG A 279 6.50 -11.57 7.33
C ARG A 279 5.48 -10.47 7.09
N LEU A 280 4.58 -10.30 8.06
CA LEU A 280 3.58 -9.24 8.06
C LEU A 280 3.91 -8.27 9.18
N TYR A 281 3.66 -6.99 8.93
CA TYR A 281 3.87 -5.91 9.88
C TYR A 281 2.53 -5.19 10.05
N VAL A 282 2.03 -5.13 11.28
CA VAL A 282 0.69 -4.63 11.60
C VAL A 282 0.80 -3.46 12.57
N ALA A 283 0.34 -2.28 12.14
CA ALA A 283 0.26 -1.10 13.00
C ALA A 283 -0.99 -1.17 13.88
N ASN A 284 -0.80 -1.25 15.19
CA ASN A 284 -1.87 -1.28 16.19
C ASN A 284 -2.08 0.13 16.74
N TRP A 285 -3.09 0.82 16.23
CA TRP A 285 -3.32 2.23 16.52
C TRP A 285 -3.59 2.48 18.01
N GLY A 286 -4.34 1.59 18.66
CA GLY A 286 -4.71 1.73 20.08
C GLY A 286 -3.56 1.41 21.04
N ASP A 287 -2.68 0.49 20.65
CA ASP A 287 -1.58 0.00 21.49
C ASP A 287 -0.24 0.73 21.27
N ASN A 288 -0.16 1.64 20.29
CA ASN A 288 1.08 2.32 19.92
C ASN A 288 2.22 1.32 19.62
N SER A 289 1.92 0.32 18.79
CA SER A 289 2.88 -0.74 18.47
C SER A 289 2.80 -1.22 17.02
N LEU A 290 3.87 -1.91 16.60
CA LEU A 290 3.98 -2.63 15.34
C LEU A 290 4.17 -4.12 15.62
N SER A 291 3.14 -4.94 15.40
CA SER A 291 3.23 -6.39 15.52
C SER A 291 3.87 -7.01 14.27
N VAL A 292 4.77 -7.97 14.47
CA VAL A 292 5.45 -8.72 13.39
C VAL A 292 4.95 -10.15 13.42
N LEU A 293 4.36 -10.62 12.32
CA LEU A 293 3.81 -11.97 12.21
C LEU A 293 4.55 -12.77 11.14
N ASP A 294 4.63 -14.08 11.32
CA ASP A 294 5.04 -15.01 10.26
C ASP A 294 3.80 -15.49 9.50
N GLY A 295 3.66 -15.12 8.22
CA GLY A 295 2.48 -15.44 7.41
C GLY A 295 2.30 -16.92 7.11
N ARG A 296 3.34 -17.75 7.31
CA ARG A 296 3.25 -19.20 7.10
C ARG A 296 2.77 -19.93 8.34
N THR A 297 3.35 -19.60 9.50
CA THR A 297 3.05 -20.24 10.78
C THR A 297 1.89 -19.57 11.52
N LEU A 298 1.47 -18.39 11.08
CA LEU A 298 0.37 -17.59 11.65
C LEU A 298 0.63 -17.17 13.10
N LYS A 299 1.91 -16.98 13.45
CA LYS A 299 2.34 -16.60 14.80
C LYS A 299 2.82 -15.16 14.82
N VAL A 300 2.45 -14.43 15.86
CA VAL A 300 3.12 -13.18 16.24
C VAL A 300 4.51 -13.54 16.74
N LEU A 301 5.54 -12.97 16.11
CA LEU A 301 6.95 -13.19 16.43
C LEU A 301 7.44 -12.21 17.49
N THR A 302 7.03 -10.95 17.35
CA THR A 302 7.40 -9.86 18.26
C THR A 302 6.43 -8.68 18.07
N THR A 303 6.44 -7.76 19.01
CA THR A 303 5.72 -6.49 18.95
C THR A 303 6.69 -5.38 19.32
N ILE A 304 6.79 -4.38 18.45
CA ILE A 304 7.75 -3.27 18.55
C ILE A 304 7.00 -2.02 19.01
N PRO A 305 7.40 -1.35 20.10
CA PRO A 305 6.81 -0.06 20.49
C PRO A 305 7.03 1.01 19.42
N THR A 306 6.01 1.83 19.18
CA THR A 306 6.04 3.00 18.28
C THR A 306 5.56 4.25 19.02
N GLY A 307 5.56 5.39 18.32
CA GLY A 307 4.89 6.62 18.71
C GLY A 307 3.37 6.48 18.70
N ASN A 308 2.70 7.54 19.17
CA ASN A 308 1.26 7.52 19.43
C ASN A 308 0.41 7.44 18.15
N GLY A 309 -0.54 6.51 18.12
CA GLY A 309 -1.53 6.34 17.05
C GLY A 309 -0.91 5.91 15.71
N PRO A 310 -0.16 4.80 15.63
CA PRO A 310 0.39 4.31 14.37
C PRO A 310 -0.75 3.88 13.42
N ARG A 311 -0.78 4.40 12.19
CA ARG A 311 -1.76 3.99 11.15
C ARG A 311 -1.14 3.14 10.04
N ALA A 312 -0.12 3.71 9.37
CA ALA A 312 0.70 3.05 8.35
C ALA A 312 -0.08 2.24 7.30
N PHE A 313 -1.23 2.72 6.82
CA PHE A 313 -1.93 2.07 5.72
C PHE A 313 -1.34 2.53 4.37
N GLY A 314 -1.10 1.57 3.47
CA GLY A 314 -0.43 1.77 2.18
C GLY A 314 0.91 1.03 2.10
N ASP A 315 1.85 1.56 1.32
CA ASP A 315 3.18 0.96 1.15
C ASP A 315 4.18 1.60 2.12
N PHE A 316 4.65 0.84 3.11
CA PHE A 316 5.47 1.37 4.22
C PHE A 316 6.72 0.55 4.60
N LEU A 317 7.11 -0.46 3.81
CA LEU A 317 8.22 -1.38 4.18
C LEU A 317 9.48 -1.19 3.33
N ARG A 318 10.56 -0.57 3.83
CA ARG A 318 11.77 -0.31 3.05
C ARG A 318 12.81 -1.42 3.11
#